data_AF-A0A6L7VX92-F1
#
_entry.id   AF-A0A6L7VX92-F1
#
_cell.length_a   1.000
_cell.length_b   1.000
_cell.length_c   1.000
_cell.angle_alpha   90.00
_cell.angle_beta   90.00
_cell.angle_gamma   90.00
#
_symmetry.space_group_name_H-M   'P 1'
#
loop_
_entity.id
_entity.type
_entity.pdbx_description
1 polymer ?
#
loop_
_entity_poly.entity_id
_entity_poly.type
_entity_poly.pdbx_seq_one_letter_code
_entity_poly.pdbx_strand_id
1 'polypeptide(L)'
;MIKTENRIPILLGALLGILLLLAVGLLILYQKRTMPVAGLPEVPSKQEIALRLEAFNAAYKDIKMQEVFVARPEPRSGVLAVYSVHNNEQRTFYLAAVRHDISCTTCRDLLLGVLFDLNTNKILGILPLASWELETGTYDPTVFLSQFKGQILGGSEWEAKDIDGISGATYSVQATLTQLRELNRWIQNSQSLPD
;
A
#
# COMPACT_ATOMS: atom_id res chain seq x y z
N MET A 1 -5.39 71.44 9.17
CA MET A 1 -6.50 70.52 9.51
C MET A 1 -6.38 69.29 8.61
N ILE A 2 -5.81 68.20 9.12
CA ILE A 2 -5.64 66.95 8.35
C ILE A 2 -6.83 66.05 8.67
N LYS A 3 -7.58 65.69 7.62
CA LYS A 3 -8.85 64.95 7.68
C LYS A 3 -8.56 63.46 7.97
N THR A 4 -8.65 63.07 9.23
CA THR A 4 -8.55 61.67 9.68
C THR A 4 -9.95 61.03 9.75
N GLU A 5 -10.59 60.83 8.61
CA GLU A 5 -11.85 60.08 8.52
C GLU A 5 -11.76 59.13 7.33
N ASN A 6 -11.74 57.82 7.61
CA ASN A 6 -11.97 56.66 6.73
C ASN A 6 -11.00 55.47 6.86
N ARG A 7 -10.00 55.51 7.75
CA ARG A 7 -9.09 54.35 7.90
C ARG A 7 -9.62 53.22 8.78
N ILE A 8 -10.55 53.51 9.68
CA ILE A 8 -11.11 52.55 10.65
C ILE A 8 -11.88 51.39 9.98
N PRO A 9 -12.81 51.61 9.02
CA PRO A 9 -13.56 50.49 8.43
C PRO A 9 -12.67 49.59 7.55
N ILE A 10 -11.61 50.13 6.94
CA ILE A 10 -10.66 49.38 6.11
C ILE A 10 -9.80 48.46 6.98
N LEU A 11 -9.30 48.97 8.11
CA LEU A 11 -8.55 48.18 9.10
C LEU A 11 -9.40 47.06 9.71
N LEU A 12 -10.68 47.34 10.01
CA LEU A 12 -11.59 46.35 10.57
C LEU A 12 -11.91 45.22 9.58
N GLY A 13 -12.12 45.56 8.30
CA GLY A 13 -12.35 44.57 7.24
C GLY A 13 -11.14 43.66 6.99
N ALA A 14 -9.93 44.24 7.00
CA ALA A 14 -8.70 43.47 6.86
C ALA A 14 -8.47 42.51 8.04
N LEU A 15 -8.75 42.97 9.27
CA LEU A 15 -8.63 42.14 10.47
C LEU A 15 -9.62 40.96 10.45
N LEU A 16 -10.86 41.21 10.01
CA LEU A 16 -11.90 40.19 9.90
C LEU A 16 -11.52 39.13 8.85
N GLY A 17 -10.97 39.54 7.71
CA GLY A 17 -10.48 38.63 6.67
C GLY A 17 -9.35 37.73 7.16
N ILE A 18 -8.39 38.27 7.92
CA ILE A 18 -7.28 37.50 8.51
C ILE A 18 -7.81 36.50 9.54
N LEU A 19 -8.75 36.91 10.40
CA LEU A 19 -9.40 36.02 11.38
C LEU A 19 -10.16 34.88 10.69
N LEU A 20 -10.84 35.16 9.58
CA LEU A 20 -11.55 34.13 8.81
C LEU A 20 -10.58 33.12 8.20
N LEU A 21 -9.47 33.59 7.61
CA LEU A 21 -8.43 32.74 7.04
C LEU A 21 -7.75 31.87 8.10
N LEU A 22 -7.48 32.43 9.28
CA LEU A 22 -6.94 31.68 10.42
C LEU A 22 -7.93 30.63 10.93
N ALA A 23 -9.22 30.98 11.04
CA ALA A 23 -10.26 30.05 11.47
C ALA A 23 -10.42 28.88 10.50
N VAL A 24 -10.43 29.15 9.18
CA VAL A 24 -10.46 28.12 8.14
C VAL A 24 -9.19 27.25 8.18
N GLY A 25 -8.02 27.87 8.32
CA GLY A 25 -6.75 27.14 8.46
C GLY A 25 -6.74 26.23 9.69
N LEU A 26 -7.22 26.71 10.83
CA LEU A 26 -7.39 25.92 12.06
C LEU A 26 -8.40 24.79 11.90
N LEU A 27 -9.51 25.03 11.20
CA LEU A 27 -10.52 24.01 10.95
C LEU A 27 -9.98 22.89 10.06
N ILE A 28 -9.21 23.23 9.03
CA ILE A 28 -8.53 22.25 8.15
C ILE A 28 -7.49 21.45 8.94
N LEU A 29 -6.69 22.11 9.78
CA LEU A 29 -5.72 21.45 10.66
C LEU A 29 -6.41 20.54 11.69
N TYR A 30 -7.55 20.96 12.22
CA TYR A 30 -8.35 20.19 13.17
C TYR A 30 -8.96 18.95 12.51
N GLN A 31 -9.58 19.08 11.34
CA GLN A 31 -10.12 17.94 10.59
C GLN A 31 -9.04 16.91 10.21
N LYS A 32 -7.83 17.36 9.85
CA LYS A 32 -6.68 16.45 9.62
C LYS A 32 -6.26 15.67 10.87
N ARG A 33 -6.46 16.23 12.08
CA ARG A 33 -6.12 15.59 13.35
C ARG A 33 -7.16 14.60 13.86
N THR A 34 -8.41 14.72 13.45
CA THR A 34 -9.54 13.91 13.95
C THR A 34 -9.95 12.79 13.02
N MET A 35 -9.14 12.43 12.02
CA MET A 35 -9.41 11.21 11.26
C MET A 35 -9.38 10.03 12.25
N PRO A 36 -10.45 9.23 12.36
CA PRO A 36 -10.43 8.06 13.21
C PRO A 36 -9.23 7.20 12.80
N VAL A 37 -8.53 6.65 13.80
CA VAL A 37 -7.55 5.58 13.59
C VAL A 37 -8.35 4.45 12.94
N ALA A 38 -8.28 4.35 11.61
CA ALA A 38 -8.88 3.22 10.92
C ALA A 38 -8.17 1.97 11.45
N GLY A 39 -8.92 0.90 11.68
CA GLY A 39 -8.33 -0.40 11.97
C GLY A 39 -7.35 -0.80 10.87
N LEU A 40 -6.44 -1.72 11.19
CA LEU A 40 -5.54 -2.29 10.19
C LEU A 40 -6.39 -2.82 9.02
N PRO A 41 -6.04 -2.52 7.75
CA PRO A 41 -6.79 -2.99 6.61
C PRO A 41 -6.80 -4.52 6.62
N GLU A 42 -8.00 -5.09 6.57
CA GLU A 42 -8.20 -6.52 6.46
C GLU A 42 -7.78 -7.00 5.07
N VAL A 43 -7.36 -8.26 4.98
CA VAL A 43 -7.09 -8.89 3.68
C VAL A 43 -8.41 -8.98 2.91
N PRO A 44 -8.51 -8.43 1.69
CA PRO A 44 -9.73 -8.51 0.89
C PRO A 44 -10.15 -9.97 0.67
N SER A 45 -11.45 -10.19 0.42
CA SER A 45 -11.96 -11.52 0.14
C SER A 45 -11.27 -12.14 -1.09
N LYS A 46 -11.20 -13.48 -1.16
CA LYS A 46 -10.61 -14.19 -2.32
C LYS A 46 -11.27 -13.76 -3.64
N GLN A 47 -12.58 -13.54 -3.64
CA GLN A 47 -13.33 -13.06 -4.81
C GLN A 47 -12.86 -11.67 -5.24
N GLU A 48 -12.66 -10.76 -4.28
CA GLU A 48 -12.18 -9.42 -4.57
C GLU A 48 -10.73 -9.42 -5.08
N ILE A 49 -9.86 -10.23 -4.49
CA ILE A 49 -8.48 -10.40 -4.98
C ILE A 49 -8.49 -10.97 -6.41
N ALA A 50 -9.35 -11.95 -6.69
CA ALA A 50 -9.46 -12.53 -8.03
C ALA A 50 -9.90 -11.49 -9.07
N LEU A 51 -10.89 -10.65 -8.76
CA LEU A 51 -11.32 -9.55 -9.63
C LEU A 51 -10.19 -8.54 -9.88
N ARG A 52 -9.42 -8.20 -8.85
CA ARG A 52 -8.26 -7.30 -8.98
C ARG A 52 -7.15 -7.92 -9.83
N LEU A 53 -6.91 -9.23 -9.71
CA LEU A 53 -5.97 -9.97 -10.55
C LEU A 53 -6.39 -9.98 -12.02
N GLU A 54 -7.67 -10.24 -12.31
CA GLU A 54 -8.21 -10.18 -13.67
C GLU A 54 -8.06 -8.77 -14.28
N ALA A 55 -8.36 -7.73 -13.49
CA ALA A 55 -8.17 -6.34 -13.92
C ALA A 55 -6.70 -5.98 -14.16
N PHE A 56 -5.78 -6.58 -13.39
CA PHE A 56 -4.34 -6.40 -13.58
C PHE A 56 -3.82 -7.09 -14.84
N ASN A 57 -4.33 -8.29 -15.14
CA ASN A 57 -4.01 -9.02 -16.36
C ASN A 57 -5.12 -10.01 -16.71
N ALA A 58 -5.69 -9.88 -17.90
CA ALA A 58 -6.77 -10.73 -18.40
C ALA A 58 -6.42 -12.22 -18.45
N ALA A 59 -5.13 -12.59 -18.42
CA ALA A 59 -4.69 -13.98 -18.29
C ALA A 59 -5.07 -14.63 -16.94
N TYR A 60 -5.45 -13.82 -15.94
CA TYR A 60 -5.97 -14.29 -14.65
C TYR A 60 -7.49 -14.31 -14.57
N LYS A 61 -8.17 -14.30 -15.72
CA LYS A 61 -9.61 -14.55 -15.78
C LYS A 61 -9.93 -15.99 -15.34
N ASP A 62 -11.02 -16.16 -14.61
CA ASP A 62 -11.53 -17.45 -14.12
C ASP A 62 -10.54 -18.24 -13.25
N ILE A 63 -9.61 -17.56 -12.56
CA ILE A 63 -8.65 -18.21 -11.67
C ILE A 63 -9.32 -18.86 -10.47
N LYS A 64 -8.76 -19.97 -10.02
CA LYS A 64 -9.10 -20.61 -8.74
C LYS A 64 -8.03 -20.31 -7.71
N MET A 65 -8.45 -19.80 -6.56
CA MET A 65 -7.57 -19.50 -5.44
C MET A 65 -7.84 -20.47 -4.29
N GLN A 66 -6.79 -21.18 -3.85
CA GLN A 66 -6.81 -22.01 -2.66
C GLN A 66 -5.85 -21.42 -1.62
N GLU A 67 -6.29 -21.37 -0.38
CA GLU A 67 -5.48 -20.90 0.74
C GLU A 67 -4.45 -21.96 1.12
N VAL A 68 -3.19 -21.55 1.20
CA VAL A 68 -2.04 -22.41 1.55
C VAL A 68 -1.49 -22.03 2.93
N PHE A 69 -1.60 -20.75 3.30
CA PHE A 69 -1.14 -20.24 4.57
C PHE A 69 -2.00 -19.08 5.03
N VAL A 70 -2.28 -19.00 6.34
CA VAL A 70 -2.82 -17.81 7.02
C VAL A 70 -2.13 -17.68 8.38
N ALA A 71 -1.59 -16.51 8.66
CA ALA A 71 -0.96 -16.21 9.93
C ALA A 71 -2.03 -16.08 11.03
N ARG A 72 -1.81 -16.78 12.15
CA ARG A 72 -2.65 -16.68 13.35
C ARG A 72 -1.76 -16.65 14.60
N PRO A 73 -1.75 -15.57 15.39
CA PRO A 73 -2.46 -14.30 15.17
C PRO A 73 -1.93 -13.53 13.94
N GLU A 74 -2.72 -12.59 13.42
CA GLU A 74 -2.26 -11.72 12.33
C GLU A 74 -1.08 -10.84 12.80
N PRO A 75 0.05 -10.83 12.07
CA PRO A 75 1.15 -9.95 12.41
C PRO A 75 0.85 -8.51 11.99
N ARG A 76 1.48 -7.55 12.67
CA ARG A 76 1.46 -6.13 12.26
C ARG A 76 2.28 -5.89 10.99
N SER A 77 3.34 -6.67 10.79
CA SER A 77 4.20 -6.63 9.60
C SER A 77 4.62 -8.04 9.22
N GLY A 78 4.55 -8.38 7.94
CA GLY A 78 4.91 -9.69 7.40
C GLY A 78 3.83 -10.29 6.51
N VAL A 79 3.98 -11.59 6.20
CA VAL A 79 3.03 -12.35 5.38
C VAL A 79 1.79 -12.68 6.21
N LEU A 80 0.62 -12.26 5.72
CA LEU A 80 -0.67 -12.51 6.35
C LEU A 80 -1.32 -13.78 5.83
N ALA A 81 -1.31 -13.96 4.52
CA ALA A 81 -1.91 -15.11 3.86
C ALA A 81 -1.17 -15.42 2.55
N VAL A 82 -1.18 -16.68 2.14
CA VAL A 82 -0.69 -17.12 0.83
C VAL A 82 -1.73 -18.00 0.18
N TYR A 83 -1.98 -17.74 -1.10
CA TYR A 83 -2.92 -18.49 -1.92
C TYR A 83 -2.19 -19.10 -3.12
N SER A 84 -2.45 -20.37 -3.41
CA SER A 84 -2.13 -20.94 -4.72
C SER A 84 -3.19 -20.46 -5.72
N VAL A 85 -2.74 -19.94 -6.86
CA VAL A 85 -3.54 -19.39 -7.94
C VAL A 85 -3.40 -20.31 -9.15
N HIS A 86 -4.51 -20.93 -9.54
CA HIS A 86 -4.57 -21.86 -10.66
C HIS A 86 -5.33 -21.20 -11.81
N ASN A 87 -4.69 -21.09 -12.97
CA ASN A 87 -5.37 -20.69 -14.20
C ASN A 87 -5.88 -21.91 -14.98
N ASN A 88 -6.69 -21.68 -16.01
CA ASN A 88 -7.23 -22.75 -16.86
C ASN A 88 -6.15 -23.57 -17.60
N GLU A 89 -4.93 -23.05 -17.69
CA GLU A 89 -3.76 -23.72 -18.29
C GLU A 89 -2.96 -24.56 -17.28
N GLN A 90 -3.47 -24.77 -16.06
CA GLN A 90 -2.83 -25.53 -14.98
C GLN A 90 -1.47 -24.98 -14.52
N ARG A 91 -1.17 -23.70 -14.78
CA ARG A 91 -0.01 -23.05 -14.16
C ARG A 91 -0.37 -22.62 -12.74
N THR A 92 0.36 -23.14 -11.78
CA THR A 92 0.25 -22.74 -10.37
C THR A 92 1.18 -21.56 -10.10
N PHE A 93 0.60 -20.44 -9.70
CA PHE A 93 1.30 -19.29 -9.14
C PHE A 93 0.91 -19.12 -7.68
N TYR A 94 1.56 -18.20 -6.97
CA TYR A 94 1.27 -17.91 -5.58
C TYR A 94 1.02 -16.41 -5.40
N LEU A 95 -0.04 -16.08 -4.66
CA LEU A 95 -0.30 -14.72 -4.21
C LEU A 95 -0.10 -14.64 -2.70
N ALA A 96 0.88 -13.86 -2.26
CA ALA A 96 1.08 -13.54 -0.85
C ALA A 96 0.47 -12.18 -0.53
N ALA A 97 -0.43 -12.13 0.45
CA ALA A 97 -0.86 -10.90 1.08
C ALA A 97 0.17 -10.53 2.16
N VAL A 98 0.81 -9.37 2.03
CA VAL A 98 1.90 -8.92 2.91
C VAL A 98 1.57 -7.53 3.44
N ARG A 99 1.70 -7.36 4.77
CA ARG A 99 1.42 -6.10 5.48
C ARG A 99 2.71 -5.48 6.00
N HIS A 100 2.73 -4.15 6.03
CA HIS A 100 3.71 -3.41 6.81
C HIS A 100 3.06 -2.20 7.45
N ASP A 101 3.20 -2.13 8.77
CA ASP A 101 2.77 -1.01 9.58
C ASP A 101 3.76 0.15 9.45
N ILE A 102 3.32 1.21 8.78
CA ILE A 102 4.08 2.44 8.63
C ILE A 102 3.85 3.25 9.91
N SER A 103 4.72 3.06 10.91
CA SER A 103 4.64 3.73 12.22
C SER A 103 4.81 5.25 12.10
N CYS A 104 3.74 5.95 11.74
CA CYS A 104 3.65 7.41 11.79
C CYS A 104 2.25 7.80 12.29
N THR A 105 2.11 8.94 12.97
CA THR A 105 0.87 9.34 13.67
C THR A 105 -0.36 9.45 12.77
N THR A 106 -0.18 9.48 11.44
CA THR A 106 -1.23 9.52 10.42
C THR A 106 -1.09 8.46 9.33
N CYS A 107 0.03 7.73 9.29
CA CYS A 107 0.32 6.78 8.23
C CYS A 107 -0.36 5.47 8.58
N ARG A 108 -1.21 4.99 7.69
CA ARG A 108 -1.86 3.69 7.84
C ARG A 108 -1.03 2.62 7.14
N ASP A 109 -1.35 1.37 7.42
CA ASP A 109 -0.68 0.22 6.83
C ASP A 109 -0.68 0.24 5.30
N LEU A 110 0.38 -0.33 4.74
CA LEU A 110 0.41 -0.78 3.36
C LEU A 110 0.10 -2.27 3.34
N LEU A 111 -0.85 -2.69 2.50
CA LEU A 111 -1.16 -4.09 2.22
C LEU A 111 -0.99 -4.36 0.73
N LEU A 112 -0.07 -5.27 0.41
CA LEU A 112 0.24 -5.67 -0.96
C LEU A 112 -0.11 -7.13 -1.20
N GLY A 113 -0.55 -7.42 -2.42
CA GLY A 113 -0.64 -8.76 -2.97
C GLY A 113 0.56 -8.98 -3.91
N VAL A 114 1.50 -9.84 -3.53
CA VAL A 114 2.66 -10.16 -4.35
C VAL A 114 2.37 -11.47 -5.06
N LEU A 115 2.30 -11.42 -6.39
CA LEU A 115 2.14 -12.59 -7.25
C LEU A 115 3.52 -13.09 -7.68
N PHE A 116 3.82 -14.36 -7.45
CA PHE A 116 5.11 -14.96 -7.75
C PHE A 116 4.99 -16.44 -8.17
N ASP A 117 6.04 -16.95 -8.82
CA ASP A 117 6.19 -18.37 -9.17
C ASP A 117 7.25 -18.98 -8.24
N LEU A 118 6.90 -20.03 -7.49
CA LEU A 118 7.84 -20.72 -6.59
C LEU A 118 8.93 -21.50 -7.34
N ASN A 119 8.68 -21.96 -8.56
CA ASN A 119 9.68 -22.74 -9.31
C ASN A 119 10.86 -21.87 -9.75
N THR A 120 10.56 -20.62 -10.10
CA THR A 120 11.57 -19.65 -10.56
C THR A 120 11.89 -18.57 -9.53
N ASN A 121 11.15 -18.56 -8.41
CA ASN A 121 11.08 -17.48 -7.43
C ASN A 121 10.84 -16.08 -8.04
N LYS A 122 10.28 -16.00 -9.26
CA LYS A 122 10.08 -14.73 -9.95
C LYS A 122 8.83 -14.03 -9.46
N ILE A 123 8.94 -12.72 -9.19
CA ILE A 123 7.79 -11.84 -9.04
C ILE A 123 7.13 -11.65 -10.41
N LEU A 124 5.84 -11.93 -10.49
CA LEU A 124 5.02 -11.78 -11.70
C LEU A 124 4.26 -10.46 -11.71
N GLY A 125 3.94 -9.94 -10.52
CA GLY A 125 3.29 -8.66 -10.33
C GLY A 125 3.09 -8.33 -8.85
N ILE A 126 2.86 -7.06 -8.55
CA ILE A 126 2.49 -6.60 -7.22
C ILE A 126 1.22 -5.75 -7.35
N LEU A 127 0.25 -6.04 -6.49
CA LEU A 127 -1.07 -5.42 -6.45
C LEU A 127 -1.21 -4.65 -5.16
N PRO A 128 -1.63 -3.37 -5.19
CA PRO A 128 -2.10 -2.73 -3.98
C PRO A 128 -3.43 -3.34 -3.55
N LEU A 129 -3.48 -3.92 -2.35
CA LEU A 129 -4.71 -4.44 -1.76
C LEU A 129 -5.39 -3.38 -0.90
N ALA A 130 -4.61 -2.67 -0.08
CA ALA A 130 -5.07 -1.50 0.67
C ALA A 130 -3.88 -0.59 0.98
N SER A 131 -4.10 0.72 0.93
CA SER A 131 -3.12 1.74 1.35
C SER A 131 -3.81 3.08 1.46
N TRP A 132 -3.54 3.79 2.56
CA TRP A 132 -4.10 5.13 2.76
C TRP A 132 -3.60 6.16 1.74
N GLU A 133 -2.33 6.08 1.32
CA GLU A 133 -1.76 7.04 0.36
C GLU A 133 -2.39 6.88 -1.04
N LEU A 134 -2.87 5.67 -1.34
CA LEU A 134 -3.64 5.39 -2.56
C LEU A 134 -5.06 5.93 -2.45
N GLU A 135 -5.70 5.76 -1.29
CA GLU A 135 -7.04 6.30 -1.03
C GLU A 135 -7.06 7.82 -1.12
N THR A 136 -6.00 8.50 -0.68
CA THR A 136 -5.87 9.95 -0.78
C THR A 136 -5.38 10.43 -2.15
N GLY A 137 -5.10 9.51 -3.09
CA GLY A 137 -4.59 9.83 -4.43
C GLY A 137 -3.25 10.58 -4.41
N THR A 138 -2.48 10.43 -3.33
CA THR A 138 -1.25 11.20 -3.10
C THR A 138 -0.11 10.76 -4.02
N TYR A 139 -0.15 9.50 -4.49
CA TYR A 139 0.71 9.03 -5.57
C TYR A 139 0.04 7.87 -6.32
N ASP A 140 0.49 7.62 -7.55
CA ASP A 140 0.14 6.42 -8.34
C ASP A 140 1.29 5.38 -8.20
N PRO A 141 1.03 4.20 -7.60
CA PRO A 141 2.04 3.18 -7.33
C PRO A 141 2.35 2.36 -8.59
N THR A 142 1.57 2.49 -9.66
CA THR A 142 1.57 1.53 -10.78
C THR A 142 2.96 1.40 -11.40
N VAL A 143 3.58 2.52 -11.76
CA VAL A 143 4.93 2.54 -12.36
C VAL A 143 5.95 1.95 -11.40
N PHE A 144 5.93 2.35 -10.12
CA PHE A 144 6.84 1.83 -9.10
C PHE A 144 6.70 0.32 -8.88
N LEU A 145 5.48 -0.17 -8.64
CA LEU A 145 5.23 -1.59 -8.40
C LEU A 145 5.58 -2.46 -9.62
N SER A 146 5.41 -1.93 -10.83
CA SER A 146 5.78 -2.64 -12.06
C SER A 146 7.28 -2.92 -12.19
N GLN A 147 8.15 -2.12 -11.56
CA GLN A 147 9.60 -2.29 -11.63
C GLN A 147 10.08 -3.57 -10.91
N PHE A 148 9.28 -4.12 -9.98
CA PHE A 148 9.61 -5.37 -9.29
C PHE A 148 9.32 -6.62 -10.13
N LYS A 149 8.59 -6.50 -11.24
CA LYS A 149 8.28 -7.64 -12.11
C LYS A 149 9.57 -8.25 -12.67
N GLY A 150 9.70 -9.56 -12.51
CA GLY A 150 10.87 -10.33 -12.94
C GLY A 150 12.00 -10.39 -11.93
N GLN A 151 11.92 -9.65 -10.81
CA GLN A 151 12.89 -9.82 -9.72
C GLN A 151 12.75 -11.21 -9.08
N ILE A 152 13.87 -11.70 -8.55
CA ILE A 152 14.02 -13.06 -8.03
C ILE A 152 14.00 -13.00 -6.50
N LEU A 153 13.02 -13.65 -5.89
CA LEU A 153 12.96 -13.96 -4.47
C LEU A 153 13.78 -15.25 -4.18
N GLY A 154 13.86 -15.65 -2.92
CA GLY A 154 14.49 -16.89 -2.49
C GLY A 154 16.02 -16.85 -2.35
N GLY A 155 16.64 -15.67 -2.34
CA GLY A 155 18.04 -15.50 -1.96
C GLY A 155 18.21 -15.31 -0.45
N SER A 156 19.42 -15.53 0.10
CA SER A 156 19.71 -15.32 1.53
C SER A 156 19.50 -13.87 1.96
N GLU A 157 19.80 -12.93 1.07
CA GLU A 157 19.58 -11.50 1.24
C GLU A 157 18.92 -10.96 -0.03
N TRP A 158 17.59 -10.81 -0.01
CA TRP A 158 16.89 -10.15 -1.11
C TRP A 158 17.07 -8.65 -0.99
N GLU A 159 17.57 -8.05 -2.07
CA GLU A 159 17.59 -6.61 -2.30
C GLU A 159 16.96 -6.29 -3.64
N ALA A 160 16.22 -5.20 -3.65
CA ALA A 160 15.70 -4.60 -4.87
C ALA A 160 16.87 -4.09 -5.72
N LYS A 161 16.96 -4.58 -6.95
CA LYS A 161 17.94 -4.09 -7.94
C LYS A 161 17.28 -3.12 -8.90
N ASP A 162 17.98 -2.02 -9.19
CA ASP A 162 17.59 -1.05 -10.22
C ASP A 162 16.13 -0.55 -10.08
N ILE A 163 15.73 -0.25 -8.84
CA ILE A 163 14.41 0.31 -8.53
C ILE A 163 14.52 1.81 -8.25
N ASP A 164 13.78 2.58 -9.01
CA ASP A 164 13.55 3.99 -8.75
C ASP A 164 12.53 4.18 -7.63
N GLY A 165 12.84 5.07 -6.70
CA GLY A 165 11.88 5.51 -5.68
C GLY A 165 10.77 6.39 -6.25
N ILE A 166 9.72 6.61 -5.46
CA ILE A 166 8.66 7.58 -5.75
C ILE A 166 8.92 8.85 -4.94
N SER A 167 9.01 10.00 -5.63
CA SER A 167 9.12 11.29 -4.96
C SER A 167 7.89 11.56 -4.10
N GLY A 168 8.09 11.95 -2.83
CA GLY A 168 7.01 12.25 -1.90
C GLY A 168 6.35 11.03 -1.23
N ALA A 169 6.74 9.80 -1.58
CA ALA A 169 6.19 8.56 -1.00
C ALA A 169 7.30 7.66 -0.38
N THR A 170 8.30 8.28 0.26
CA THR A 170 9.45 7.58 0.85
C THR A 170 9.05 6.47 1.81
N TYR A 171 8.01 6.68 2.62
CA TYR A 171 7.52 5.68 3.57
C TYR A 171 6.91 4.47 2.86
N SER A 172 6.08 4.67 1.83
CA SER A 172 5.52 3.56 1.05
C SER A 172 6.55 2.79 0.25
N VAL A 173 7.58 3.47 -0.27
CA VAL A 173 8.72 2.80 -0.92
C VAL A 173 9.42 1.89 0.09
N GLN A 174 9.77 2.39 1.28
CA GLN A 174 10.44 1.59 2.31
C GLN A 174 9.56 0.46 2.85
N ALA A 175 8.26 0.70 2.99
CA ALA A 175 7.29 -0.31 3.37
C ALA A 175 7.26 -1.45 2.34
N THR A 176 7.17 -1.12 1.05
CA THR A 176 7.17 -2.10 -0.05
C THR A 176 8.45 -2.95 -0.02
N LEU A 177 9.61 -2.32 0.10
CA LEU A 177 10.90 -3.03 0.17
C LEU A 177 10.95 -3.96 1.40
N THR A 178 10.44 -3.50 2.53
CA THR A 178 10.41 -4.32 3.75
C THR A 178 9.48 -5.51 3.61
N GLN A 179 8.29 -5.32 3.03
CA GLN A 179 7.35 -6.41 2.74
C GLN A 179 7.97 -7.48 1.85
N LEU A 180 8.69 -7.08 0.80
CA LEU A 180 9.36 -8.02 -0.10
C LEU A 180 10.51 -8.78 0.60
N ARG A 181 11.25 -8.13 1.50
CA ARG A 181 12.23 -8.82 2.36
C ARG A 181 11.55 -9.84 3.30
N GLU A 182 10.43 -9.47 3.93
CA GLU A 182 9.68 -10.39 4.80
C GLU A 182 9.13 -11.59 4.01
N LEU A 183 8.58 -11.34 2.82
CA LEU A 183 8.14 -12.41 1.94
C LEU A 183 9.29 -13.33 1.53
N ASN A 184 10.46 -12.76 1.20
CA ASN A 184 11.64 -13.54 0.88
C ASN A 184 12.05 -14.46 2.04
N ARG A 185 12.09 -13.93 3.27
CA ARG A 185 12.38 -14.74 4.46
C ARG A 185 11.33 -15.83 4.68
N TRP A 186 10.06 -15.51 4.47
CA TRP A 186 8.99 -16.50 4.56
C TRP A 186 9.18 -17.63 3.54
N ILE A 187 9.50 -17.32 2.27
CA ILE A 187 9.77 -18.33 1.24
C ILE A 187 10.96 -19.22 1.65
N GLN A 188 12.04 -18.61 2.16
CA GLN A 188 13.22 -19.37 2.62
C GLN A 188 12.93 -20.30 3.80
N ASN A 189 12.06 -19.88 4.72
CA ASN A 189 11.68 -20.69 5.88
C ASN A 189 10.58 -21.72 5.55
N SER A 190 9.85 -21.53 4.46
CA SER A 190 8.68 -22.33 4.08
C SER A 190 9.00 -23.36 3.00
N GLN A 191 10.23 -23.88 2.91
CA GLN A 191 10.70 -24.85 1.89
C GLN A 191 9.96 -26.21 1.85
N SER A 192 8.74 -26.29 2.38
CA SER A 192 7.82 -27.42 2.26
C SER A 192 6.36 -26.95 2.22
N LEU A 193 6.02 -25.98 1.36
CA LEU A 193 4.61 -25.74 1.05
C LEU A 193 4.06 -27.01 0.38
N PRO A 194 2.93 -27.56 0.84
CA PRO A 194 2.38 -28.78 0.26
C PRO A 194 1.99 -28.52 -1.21
N ASP A 195 2.38 -29.45 -2.08
CA ASP A 195 1.99 -29.51 -3.50
C ASP A 195 0.46 -29.47 -3.68
#